data_AF-A0A1Q2SNW4-F1
#
_entry.id   AF-A0A1Q2SNW4-F1
#
_cell.length_a   1.000
_cell.length_b   1.000
_cell.length_c   1.000
_cell.angle_alpha   90.00
_cell.angle_beta   90.00
_cell.angle_gamma   90.00
#
_symmetry.space_group_name_H-M   'P 1'
#
loop_
_entity.id
_entity.type
_entity.pdbx_description
1 polymer ?
#
loop_
_entity_poly.entity_id
_entity_poly.type
_entity_poly.pdbx_seq_one_letter_code
_entity_poly.pdbx_strand_id
1 'polypeptide(L)' 'MSLRKNVTVDWIRREPARAKMRIIVKGILRKYGYPPDLQAAAVQTVLQQAEALSSEWSITHGKN' A
#
# COMPACT_ATOMS: atom_id res chain seq x y z
N MET A 1 17.01 -20.36 -3.88
CA MET A 1 17.03 -18.90 -4.15
C MET A 1 15.69 -18.28 -3.75
N SER A 2 15.45 -18.06 -2.44
CA SER A 2 14.12 -17.73 -1.89
C SER A 2 14.13 -16.40 -1.14
N LEU A 3 14.43 -15.30 -1.84
CA LEU A 3 14.47 -13.95 -1.25
C LEU A 3 13.32 -13.04 -1.68
N ARG A 4 12.52 -13.45 -2.67
CA ARG A 4 11.45 -12.57 -3.21
C ARG A 4 10.16 -12.58 -2.39
N LYS A 5 9.94 -13.60 -1.54
CA LYS A 5 8.67 -13.77 -0.79
C LYS A 5 8.58 -12.93 0.50
N ASN A 6 9.70 -12.54 1.11
CA ASN A 6 9.70 -11.80 2.38
C ASN A 6 9.49 -10.28 2.21
N VAL A 7 9.91 -9.74 1.05
CA VAL A 7 9.89 -8.28 0.78
C VAL A 7 8.48 -7.69 0.75
N THR A 8 7.47 -8.45 0.31
CA THR A 8 6.09 -7.96 0.19
C THR A 8 5.34 -7.91 1.53
N VAL A 9 5.82 -8.58 2.58
CA VAL A 9 5.21 -8.52 3.90
C VAL A 9 5.91 -7.45 4.77
N ASP A 10 7.22 -7.28 4.57
CA ASP A 10 8.05 -6.33 5.30
C ASP A 10 7.62 -4.85 5.15
N TRP A 11 6.98 -4.48 4.04
CA TRP A 11 6.64 -3.07 3.80
C TRP A 11 5.36 -2.60 4.52
N ILE A 12 4.48 -3.51 4.94
CA ILE A 12 3.28 -3.13 5.73
C ILE A 12 3.66 -2.76 7.17
N ARG A 13 4.68 -3.41 7.73
CA ARG A 13 5.16 -3.14 9.10
C ARG A 13 6.10 -1.93 9.22
N ARG A 14 6.61 -1.38 8.11
CA ARG A 14 7.62 -0.31 8.13
C ARG A 14 7.01 1.04 7.74
N GLU A 15 7.04 2.00 8.67
CA GLU A 15 6.75 3.43 8.42
C GLU A 15 7.34 4.01 7.12
N PRO A 16 8.63 3.80 6.77
CA PRO A 16 9.20 4.38 5.56
C PRO A 16 8.52 3.90 4.27
N ALA A 17 7.95 2.70 4.25
CA ALA A 17 7.23 2.20 3.10
C ALA A 17 5.82 2.80 2.98
N ARG A 18 5.12 3.01 4.10
CA ARG A 18 3.84 3.74 4.14
C ARG A 18 4.02 5.19 3.64
N ALA A 19 5.11 5.85 4.03
CA ALA A 19 5.45 7.18 3.52
C ALA A 19 5.65 7.19 1.99
N LYS A 20 6.42 6.23 1.45
CA LYS A 20 6.63 6.08 0.00
C LYS A 20 5.33 5.84 -0.76
N MET A 21 4.45 4.99 -0.23
CA MET A 21 3.14 4.74 -0.82
C MET A 21 2.27 6.01 -0.89
N ARG A 22 2.25 6.82 0.17
CA ARG A 22 1.51 8.09 0.18
C ARG A 22 2.00 9.05 -0.91
N ILE A 23 3.30 9.11 -1.15
CA ILE A 23 3.90 9.94 -2.20
C ILE A 23 3.45 9.45 -3.59
N ILE A 24 3.51 8.13 -3.83
CA ILE A 24 3.12 7.53 -5.11
C ILE A 24 1.63 7.80 -5.38
N VAL A 25 0.75 7.55 -4.40
CA VAL A 25 -0.70 7.74 -4.54
C VAL A 25 -1.03 9.22 -4.78
N LYS A 26 -0.41 10.15 -4.05
CA LYS A 26 -0.56 11.59 -4.30
C LYS A 26 -0.10 11.98 -5.71
N GLY A 27 1.01 11.41 -6.18
CA GLY A 27 1.51 11.63 -7.54
C GLY A 27 0.52 11.16 -8.61
N ILE A 28 -0.08 9.99 -8.43
CA ILE A 28 -1.12 9.44 -9.31
C ILE A 28 -2.33 10.37 -9.31
N LEU A 29 -2.88 10.72 -8.14
CA LEU A 29 -4.05 11.59 -8.04
C LEU A 29 -3.82 12.95 -8.70
N ARG A 30 -2.63 13.55 -8.51
CA ARG A 30 -2.26 14.80 -9.17
C ARG A 30 -2.19 14.65 -10.69
N LYS A 31 -1.68 13.52 -11.20
CA LYS A 31 -1.64 13.21 -12.65
C LYS A 31 -3.05 13.10 -13.25
N TYR A 32 -4.03 12.64 -12.48
CA TYR A 32 -5.43 12.54 -12.90
C TYR A 32 -6.28 13.80 -12.58
N GLY A 33 -5.66 14.88 -12.10
CA GLY A 33 -6.37 16.15 -11.85
C GLY A 33 -7.26 16.14 -10.60
N TYR A 34 -7.03 15.24 -9.65
CA TYR A 34 -7.85 15.16 -8.43
C TYR A 34 -7.64 16.39 -7.54
N PRO A 35 -8.72 17.06 -7.07
CA PRO A 35 -8.62 18.21 -6.18
C PRO A 35 -8.05 17.80 -4.81
N PRO A 36 -7.24 18.66 -4.17
CA PRO A 36 -6.49 18.33 -2.95
C PRO A 36 -7.39 17.91 -1.77
N ASP A 37 -8.61 18.45 -1.68
CA ASP A 37 -9.62 18.03 -0.70
C ASP A 37 -9.96 16.54 -0.80
N LEU A 38 -10.15 16.04 -2.02
CA LEU A 38 -10.51 14.63 -2.26
C LEU A 38 -9.29 13.70 -2.25
N GLN A 39 -8.07 14.26 -2.38
CA GLN A 39 -6.85 13.45 -2.32
C GLN A 39 -6.64 12.81 -0.95
N ALA A 40 -7.00 13.51 0.14
CA ALA A 40 -6.82 12.99 1.49
C ALA A 40 -7.66 11.71 1.72
N ALA A 41 -8.92 11.75 1.31
CA ALA A 41 -9.83 10.61 1.40
C ALA A 41 -9.38 9.45 0.51
N ALA A 42 -9.00 9.74 -0.75
CA ALA A 42 -8.52 8.71 -1.67
C ALA A 42 -7.24 8.01 -1.17
N VAL A 43 -6.29 8.77 -0.60
CA VAL A 43 -5.07 8.21 0.01
C VAL A 43 -5.42 7.32 1.21
N GLN A 44 -6.38 7.70 2.03
CA GLN A 44 -6.82 6.89 3.17
C GLN A 44 -7.45 5.58 2.72
N THR A 45 -8.33 5.61 1.71
CA THR A 45 -8.95 4.40 1.14
C THR A 45 -7.92 3.43 0.59
N VAL A 46 -6.93 3.92 -0.17
CA VAL A 46 -5.87 3.06 -0.72
C VAL A 46 -5.00 2.45 0.37
N LEU A 47 -4.74 3.19 1.46
CA LEU A 47 -4.04 2.65 2.63
C LEU A 47 -4.85 1.55 3.33
N GLN A 48 -6.16 1.74 3.52
CA GLN A 48 -7.02 0.72 4.11
C GLN A 48 -7.14 -0.53 3.23
N GLN A 49 -7.26 -0.35 1.91
CA GLN A 49 -7.26 -1.45 0.94
C GLN A 49 -5.93 -2.21 0.96
N ALA A 50 -4.80 -1.50 1.02
CA ALA A 50 -3.48 -2.11 1.14
C ALA A 50 -3.32 -2.91 2.44
N GLU A 51 -3.84 -2.41 3.57
CA GLU A 51 -3.86 -3.13 4.84
C GLU A 51 -4.75 -4.38 4.78
N ALA A 52 -5.96 -4.28 4.23
CA ALA A 52 -6.86 -5.41 4.05
C ALA A 52 -6.24 -6.49 3.14
N LEU A 53 -5.67 -6.08 2.00
CA LEU A 53 -4.99 -6.97 1.07
C LEU A 53 -3.77 -7.65 1.71
N SER A 54 -3.05 -6.95 2.60
CA SER A 54 -1.91 -7.53 3.31
C SER A 54 -2.30 -8.61 4.30
N SER A 55 -3.44 -8.44 4.98
CA SER A 55 -4.01 -9.44 5.86
C SER A 55 -4.44 -10.67 5.06
N GLU A 56 -5.07 -10.45 3.91
CA GLU A 56 -5.49 -11.51 3.00
C GLU A 56 -4.32 -12.29 2.38
N TRP A 57 -3.23 -11.60 1.99
CA TRP A 57 -2.04 -12.22 1.41
C TRP A 57 -1.25 -13.08 2.41
N SER A 58 -1.28 -12.71 3.69
CA SER A 58 -0.74 -13.52 4.79
C SER A 58 -1.52 -14.82 4.99
N ILE A 59 -2.82 -14.84 4.67
CA ILE A 59 -3.67 -16.04 4.77
C ILE A 59 -3.46 -16.95 3.55
N THR A 60 -3.28 -16.38 2.35
CA THR A 60 -3.11 -17.18 1.12
C THR A 60 -1.73 -17.84 0.98
N HIS A 61 -0.69 -17.33 1.65
CA HIS A 61 0.67 -17.90 1.58
C HIS A 61 1.04 -18.82 2.75
N GLY A 62 0.08 -19.15 3.64
CA GLY A 62 0.27 -20.01 4.82
C GLY A 62 -0.11 -21.49 4.64
N LYS A 63 -0.31 -21.96 3.41
CA LYS A 63 -0.46 -23.38 3.07
C LYS A 63 0.27 -23.68 1.76
N ASN A 64 1.58 -23.89 1.83
CA ASN A 64 2.33 -24.83 0.99
C ASN A 64 3.78 -24.90 1.50
#